data_AF-A0A9Y1Z6T4-F1
#
_entry.id   AF-A0A9Y1Z6T4-F1
#
_cell.length_a   1.000
_cell.length_b   1.000
_cell.length_c   1.000
_cell.angle_alpha   90.00
_cell.angle_beta   90.00
_cell.angle_gamma   90.00
#
_symmetry.space_group_name_H-M   'P 1'
#
loop_
_entity.id
_entity.type
_entity.pdbx_description
1 polymer ?
#
loop_
_entity_poly.entity_id
_entity_poly.type
_entity_poly.pdbx_seq_one_letter_code
_entity_poly.pdbx_strand_id
1 'polypeptide(L)' 'MAIHQHTELTFRCPDCDGAVVFEYGSWQCEDCGHAPRHGAD' A
#
# COMPACT_ATOMS: atom_id res chain seq x y z
N MET A 1 20.77 8.74 19.88
CA MET A 1 20.45 9.25 18.53
C MET A 1 19.51 8.21 17.92
N ALA A 2 18.21 8.35 18.17
CA ALA A 2 17.22 7.50 17.54
C ALA A 2 16.83 8.21 16.26
N ILE A 3 17.40 7.77 15.14
CA ILE A 3 16.82 8.06 13.83
C ILE A 3 15.45 7.40 13.86
N HIS A 4 14.43 8.22 14.10
CA HIS A 4 13.05 7.81 13.90
C HIS A 4 13.02 7.29 12.47
N GLN A 5 12.87 5.98 12.33
CA GLN A 5 12.64 5.34 11.06
C GLN A 5 11.31 5.90 10.60
N HIS A 6 11.35 7.03 9.90
CA HIS A 6 10.32 7.45 8.98
C HIS A 6 10.39 6.42 7.85
N THR A 7 9.95 5.21 8.17
CA THR A 7 9.50 4.28 7.16
C THR A 7 8.28 4.98 6.60
N GLU A 8 8.52 5.80 5.58
CA GLU A 8 7.49 6.12 4.62
C GLU A 8 6.97 4.74 4.21
N LEU A 9 5.85 4.32 4.78
CA LEU A 9 5.19 3.08 4.47
C LEU A 9 4.66 3.26 3.07
N THR A 10 5.56 3.16 2.08
CA THR A 10 5.21 3.10 0.68
C THR A 10 4.52 1.76 0.52
N PHE A 11 3.19 1.75 0.59
CA PHE A 11 2.41 0.58 0.28
C PHE A 11 2.65 0.27 -1.19
N ARG A 12 3.42 -0.78 -1.46
CA ARG A 12 3.65 -1.30 -2.81
C ARG A 12 2.78 -2.50 -3.04
N CYS A 13 2.32 -2.64 -4.28
CA CYS A 13 1.56 -3.78 -4.71
C CYS A 13 2.48 -5.00 -4.80
N PRO A 14 2.17 -6.12 -4.14
CA PRO A 14 3.01 -7.33 -4.22
C PRO A 14 2.96 -7.99 -5.61
N ASP A 15 1.97 -7.66 -6.43
CA ASP A 15 1.77 -8.26 -7.75
C ASP A 15 2.53 -7.49 -8.85
N CYS A 16 2.46 -6.15 -8.81
CA CYS A 16 2.98 -5.29 -9.86
C CYS A 16 4.09 -4.30 -9.41
N ASP A 17 4.50 -4.31 -8.13
CA ASP A 17 5.37 -3.30 -7.46
C ASP A 17 4.88 -1.84 -7.60
N GLY A 18 3.68 -1.63 -8.13
CA GLY A 18 3.07 -0.31 -8.28
C GLY A 18 2.71 0.32 -6.93
N ALA A 19 2.54 1.64 -6.92
CA ALA A 19 2.11 2.36 -5.74
C ALA A 19 0.65 2.02 -5.40
N VAL A 20 0.38 1.80 -4.12
CA VAL A 20 -0.96 1.57 -3.58
C VAL A 20 -1.42 2.85 -2.90
N VAL A 21 -2.55 3.37 -3.36
CA VAL A 21 -3.16 4.59 -2.87
C VAL A 21 -4.44 4.26 -2.10
N PHE A 22 -4.79 5.10 -1.12
CA PHE A 22 -6.03 4.94 -0.37
C PHE A 22 -7.12 5.84 -0.97
N GLU A 23 -7.98 5.25 -1.80
CA GLU A 23 -9.01 5.95 -2.55
C GLU A 23 -10.40 5.43 -2.11
N TYR A 24 -11.35 6.34 -1.91
CA TYR A 24 -12.74 6.02 -1.53
C TYR A 24 -12.89 5.07 -0.30
N GLY A 25 -11.96 5.12 0.65
CA GLY A 25 -12.01 4.27 1.84
C GLY A 25 -11.41 2.87 1.63
N SER A 26 -10.72 2.63 0.51
CA SER A 26 -10.10 1.35 0.17
C SER A 26 -8.68 1.56 -0.36
N TRP A 27 -7.76 0.66 0.00
CA TRP A 27 -6.44 0.63 -0.61
C TRP A 27 -6.54 -0.02 -1.99
N GLN A 28 -6.04 0.64 -3.02
CA GLN A 28 -6.01 0.15 -4.39
C GLN A 28 -4.70 0.54 -5.08
N CYS A 29 -4.12 -0.39 -5.84
CA CYS A 29 -2.98 -0.10 -6.68
C CYS A 29 -3.41 0.74 -7.88
N GLU A 30 -2.73 1.86 -8.12
CA GLU A 30 -3.02 2.73 -9.27
C GLU A 30 -2.61 2.11 -10.62
N ASP A 31 -1.66 1.16 -10.59
CA ASP A 31 -1.10 0.54 -11.79
C ASP A 31 -1.93 -0.67 -12.25
N CYS A 32 -2.11 -1.65 -11.36
CA CYS A 32 -2.79 -2.90 -11.69
C CYS A 32 -4.20 -3.04 -11.08
N GLY A 33 -4.69 -2.04 -10.33
CA GLY A 33 -6.02 -2.07 -9.69
C GLY A 33 -6.13 -3.06 -8.52
N HIS A 34 -5.01 -3.61 -8.06
CA HIS A 34 -4.97 -4.57 -6.96
C HIS A 34 -5.45 -3.92 -5.66
N ALA A 35 -6.59 -4.37 -5.15
CA ALA A 35 -7.10 -3.95 -3.85
C ALA A 35 -6.69 -4.98 -2.79
N PRO A 36 -5.69 -4.72 -1.93
CA PRO A 36 -5.41 -5.62 -0.82
C PRO A 36 -6.65 -5.67 0.07
N ARG A 37 -7.35 -6.81 0.05
CA ARG A 37 -8.49 -7.02 0.93
C ARG A 37 -7.94 -7.09 2.35
N HIS A 38 -8.14 -6.03 3.14
CA HIS A 38 -7.82 -5.96 4.57
C HIS A 38 -8.65 -6.95 5.44
N GLY A 39 -9.18 -8.01 4.86
CA GLY A 39 -10.07 -8.96 5.51
C GLY A 39 -10.02 -10.31 4.82
N ALA A 40 -9.00 -11.08 5.13
CA ALA A 40 -9.06 -12.54 5.06
C ALA A 40 -8.18 -13.09 6.19
N ASP A 41 -8.87 -13.45 7.29
CA ASP A 41 -8.50 -14.42 8.35
C ASP A 41 -7.12 -14.29 9.03
#